data_AF-A0A7X4JQG6-F1
#
_entry.id   AF-A0A7X4JQG6-F1
#
_cell.length_a   1.000
_cell.length_b   1.000
_cell.length_c   1.000
_cell.angle_alpha   90.00
_cell.angle_beta   90.00
_cell.angle_gamma   90.00
#
_symmetry.space_group_name_H-M   'P 1'
#
loop_
_entity.id
_entity.type
_entity.pdbx_description
1 polymer ?
#
loop_
_entity_poly.entity_id
_entity_poly.type
_entity_poly.pdbx_seq_one_letter_code
_entity_poly.pdbx_strand_id
1 'polypeptide(L)'
;VLGASSGDILGLLLKEFAVLIIIASLLAWPAAYFFTRSYLDRFAYRIDLSPGVFLAGSLLILLIAFCTISFQAIRAARANPVDALRDE
;
A
#
# COMPACT_ATOMS: atom_id res chain seq x y z
N VAL A 1 21.83 -17.71 -13.65
CA VAL A 1 20.77 -16.72 -13.98
C VAL A 1 21.21 -15.36 -13.45
N LEU A 2 21.38 -14.40 -14.35
CA LEU A 2 22.28 -13.25 -14.19
C LEU A 2 21.69 -12.17 -13.27
N GLY A 3 22.20 -12.10 -12.04
CA GLY A 3 22.54 -10.83 -11.39
C GLY A 3 21.44 -9.88 -10.93
N ALA A 4 20.18 -10.28 -10.80
CA ALA A 4 19.21 -9.49 -10.05
C ALA A 4 19.44 -9.71 -8.55
N SER A 5 19.90 -8.69 -7.85
CA SER A 5 20.04 -8.73 -6.39
C SER A 5 18.67 -8.95 -5.75
N SER A 6 18.60 -9.58 -4.57
CA SER A 6 17.36 -9.65 -3.78
C SER A 6 16.75 -8.25 -3.55
N GLY A 7 17.56 -7.19 -3.62
CA GLY A 7 17.12 -5.80 -3.57
C GLY A 7 16.40 -5.32 -4.84
N ASP A 8 16.73 -5.84 -6.03
CA ASP A 8 16.10 -5.44 -7.29
C ASP A 8 14.67 -5.98 -7.39
N ILE A 9 14.47 -7.24 -6.99
CA ILE A 9 13.14 -7.88 -6.92
C ILE A 9 12.27 -7.14 -5.91
N LEU A 10 12.84 -6.76 -4.75
CA LEU A 10 12.15 -6.01 -3.73
C LEU A 10 11.74 -4.61 -4.21
N GLY A 11 12.64 -3.90 -4.91
CA GLY A 11 12.36 -2.60 -5.51
C GLY A 11 11.25 -2.65 -6.56
N LEU A 12 11.23 -3.69 -7.41
CA LEU A 12 10.19 -3.90 -8.42
C LEU A 12 8.82 -4.13 -7.76
N LEU A 13 8.78 -5.00 -6.74
CA LEU A 13 7.56 -5.33 -6.00
C LEU A 13 7.02 -4.09 -5.26
N LEU A 14 7.88 -3.36 -4.55
CA LEU A 14 7.51 -2.12 -3.86
C LEU A 14 6.91 -1.09 -4.82
N LYS A 15 7.47 -0.97 -6.02
CA LYS A 15 6.98 -0.04 -7.05
C LYS A 15 5.59 -0.43 -7.54
N GLU A 16 5.37 -1.70 -7.88
CA GLU A 16 4.06 -2.19 -8.34
C GLU A 16 2.96 -1.96 -7.29
N PHE A 17 3.25 -2.29 -6.03
CA PHE A 17 2.32 -2.06 -4.94
C PHE A 17 2.08 -0.57 -4.65
N ALA A 18 3.12 0.25 -4.67
CA ALA A 18 2.99 1.70 -4.47
C ALA A 18 2.06 2.31 -5.51
N VAL A 19 2.21 1.92 -6.79
CA VAL A 19 1.32 2.38 -7.87
C VAL A 19 -0.13 1.95 -7.61
N LEU A 20 -0.37 0.70 -7.22
CA LEU A 20 -1.70 0.20 -6.87
C LEU A 20 -2.33 0.99 -5.71
N ILE A 21 -1.57 1.27 -4.66
CA ILE A 21 -2.04 2.02 -3.48
C ILE A 21 -2.38 3.47 -3.83
N ILE A 22 -1.56 4.11 -4.68
CA ILE A 22 -1.81 5.47 -5.14
C ILE A 22 -3.11 5.53 -5.93
N ILE A 23 -3.30 4.61 -6.88
CA ILE A 23 -4.53 4.54 -7.69
C ILE A 23 -5.75 4.29 -6.78
N ALA A 24 -5.65 3.32 -5.87
CA ALA A 24 -6.72 3.01 -4.92
C ALA A 24 -7.05 4.20 -4.02
N SER A 25 -6.04 4.92 -3.51
CA SER A 25 -6.23 6.10 -2.67
C SER A 25 -6.88 7.25 -3.44
N LEU A 26 -6.48 7.47 -4.70
CA LEU A 26 -7.03 8.51 -5.56
C LEU A 26 -8.52 8.27 -5.87
N LEU A 27 -8.93 7.00 -6.02
CA LEU A 27 -10.33 6.62 -6.19
C LEU A 27 -11.11 6.63 -4.86
N ALA A 28 -10.45 6.28 -3.76
CA ALA A 28 -11.08 6.25 -2.44
C ALA A 28 -11.40 7.65 -1.90
N TRP A 29 -10.55 8.66 -2.16
CA TRP A 29 -10.78 10.04 -1.72
C TRP A 29 -12.13 10.63 -2.17
N PRO A 30 -12.48 10.67 -3.47
CA PRO A 30 -13.77 11.19 -3.93
C PRO A 30 -14.93 10.32 -3.41
N ALA A 31 -14.78 9.00 -3.43
CA ALA A 31 -15.81 8.10 -2.91
C ALA A 31 -16.11 8.40 -1.44
N ALA A 32 -15.08 8.44 -0.59
CA ALA A 32 -15.20 8.75 0.82
C ALA A 32 -15.80 10.15 1.03
N TYR A 33 -15.37 11.16 0.27
CA TYR A 33 -15.97 12.51 0.35
C TYR A 33 -17.47 12.49 0.04
N PHE A 34 -17.91 11.83 -1.04
CA PHE A 34 -19.32 11.73 -1.40
C PHE A 34 -20.14 10.99 -0.34
N PHE A 35 -19.66 9.83 0.13
CA PHE A 35 -20.33 9.05 1.17
C PHE A 35 -20.44 9.82 2.48
N THR A 36 -19.34 10.42 2.96
CA THR A 36 -19.34 11.15 4.24
C THR A 36 -20.14 12.44 4.13
N ARG A 37 -20.10 13.17 3.01
CA ARG A 37 -20.95 14.35 2.80
C ARG A 37 -22.42 13.99 2.81
N SER A 38 -22.82 12.94 2.10
CA SER A 38 -24.22 12.48 2.08
C SER A 38 -24.69 11.92 3.42
N TYR A 39 -23.77 11.34 4.21
CA TYR A 39 -24.05 10.87 5.57
C TYR A 39 -24.22 12.04 6.54
N LEU A 40 -23.30 13.01 6.53
CA LEU A 40 -23.32 14.21 7.38
C LEU A 40 -24.50 15.14 7.07
N ASP A 41 -25.03 15.15 5.85
CA ASP A 41 -26.18 15.98 5.49
C ASP A 41 -27.46 15.60 6.27
N ARG A 42 -27.51 14.37 6.82
CA ARG A 42 -28.60 13.88 7.68
C ARG A 42 -28.43 14.24 9.15
N PHE A 43 -27.31 14.84 9.55
CA PHE A 43 -27.01 15.21 10.92
C PHE A 43 -26.81 16.73 11.04
N ALA A 44 -27.36 17.32 12.12
CA ALA A 44 -27.17 18.74 12.40
C ALA A 44 -25.71 19.10 12.77
N TYR A 45 -24.92 18.09 13.18
CA TYR A 45 -23.50 18.24 13.51
C TYR A 45 -22.64 17.81 12.33
N ARG A 46 -21.97 18.77 11.68
CA ARG A 46 -21.10 18.54 10.52
C ARG A 46 -19.65 18.63 10.96
N ILE A 47 -18.86 17.62 10.61
CA ILE A 47 -17.41 17.65 10.76
C ILE A 47 -16.85 18.19 9.45
N ASP A 48 -16.00 19.22 9.52
CA ASP A 48 -15.29 19.71 8.35
C ASP A 48 -14.33 18.63 7.83
N LEU A 49 -14.64 18.12 6.63
CA LEU A 49 -13.80 17.18 5.90
C LEU A 49 -12.56 17.92 5.38
N SER A 50 -11.55 18.03 6.26
CA SER A 50 -10.24 18.57 5.91
C SER A 50 -9.52 17.63 4.93
N PRO A 51 -8.94 18.15 3.83
CA PRO A 51 -8.06 17.38 2.94
C PRO A 51 -6.90 16.70 3.69
N GLY A 52 -6.49 17.24 4.85
CA GLY A 52 -5.45 16.68 5.69
C GLY A 52 -5.78 15.31 6.26
N VAL A 53 -7.06 14.99 6.48
CA VAL A 53 -7.49 13.67 6.98
C VAL A 53 -7.27 12.59 5.91
N PHE A 54 -7.57 12.93 4.66
CA PHE A 54 -7.36 12.06 3.50
C PHE A 54 -5.86 11.81 3.24
N LEU A 55 -5.06 12.87 3.35
CA LEU A 55 -3.60 12.78 3.24
C LEU A 55 -3.00 11.91 4.36
N ALA A 56 -3.38 12.15 5.61
CA ALA A 56 -2.93 11.35 6.75
C ALA A 56 -3.33 9.87 6.59
N GLY A 57 -4.56 9.60 6.15
CA GLY A 57 -5.03 8.24 5.88
C GLY A 57 -4.22 7.54 4.78
N SER A 58 -3.97 8.22 3.67
CA SER A 58 -3.15 7.69 2.57
C SER A 58 -1.71 7.41 2.99
N LEU A 59 -1.11 8.30 3.80
CA LEU A 59 0.24 8.13 4.32
C LEU A 59 0.33 6.92 5.26
N LEU A 60 -0.68 6.74 6.12
CA LEU A 60 -0.75 5.63 7.06
C LEU A 60 -0.88 4.29 6.33
N ILE A 61 -1.73 4.24 5.29
CA ILE A 61 -1.85 3.06 4.40
C ILE A 61 -0.51 2.74 3.73
N LEU A 62 0.19 3.76 3.23
CA LEU A 62 1.48 3.59 2.57
C LEU A 62 2.53 3.03 3.55
N LEU A 63 2.53 3.51 4.80
CA LEU A 63 3.37 3.01 5.88
C LEU A 63 3.08 1.54 6.19
N ILE A 64 1.81 1.17 6.35
CA ILE A 64 1.39 -0.21 6.61
C ILE A 64 1.82 -1.10 5.45
N ALA A 65 1.55 -0.70 4.21
CA ALA A 65 1.92 -1.48 3.03
C ALA A 65 3.44 -1.66 2.93
N PHE A 66 4.22 -0.61 3.19
CA PHE A 66 5.67 -0.69 3.22
C PHE A 66 6.16 -1.69 4.28
N CYS A 67 5.61 -1.65 5.50
CA CYS A 67 5.93 -2.61 6.54
C CYS A 67 5.53 -4.04 6.14
N THR A 68 4.34 -4.24 5.57
CA THR A 68 3.86 -5.55 5.12
C THR A 68 4.74 -6.12 4.01
N ILE A 69 5.09 -5.32 3.00
CA ILE A 69 5.94 -5.75 1.88
C ILE A 69 7.34 -6.04 2.37
N SER A 70 7.91 -5.18 3.23
CA SER A 70 9.22 -5.42 3.84
C SER A 70 9.23 -6.77 4.59
N PHE A 71 8.17 -7.06 5.34
CA PHE A 71 8.03 -8.33 6.04
C PHE A 71 7.87 -9.52 5.07
N GLN A 72 7.04 -9.39 4.04
CA GLN A 72 6.85 -10.43 3.02
C GLN A 72 8.15 -10.69 2.25
N ALA A 73 8.92 -9.66 1.94
CA ALA A 73 10.19 -9.74 1.25
C ALA A 73 11.28 -10.41 2.09
N ILE A 74 11.39 -10.04 3.37
CA ILE A 74 12.29 -10.73 4.31
C ILE A 74 11.90 -12.20 4.41
N ARG A 75 10.60 -12.50 4.49
CA ARG A 75 10.10 -13.87 4.53
C ARG A 75 10.38 -14.63 3.23
N ALA A 76 10.23 -14.00 2.06
CA ALA A 76 10.54 -14.60 0.76
C ALA A 76 12.05 -14.85 0.58
N ALA A 77 12.90 -13.89 0.98
CA ALA A 77 14.35 -14.03 0.95
C ALA A 77 14.86 -15.11 1.92
N ARG A 78 14.21 -15.25 3.09
CA ARG A 78 14.47 -16.37 4.01
C ARG A 78 13.89 -17.70 3.52
N ALA A 79 12.88 -17.67 2.66
CA ALA A 79 12.20 -18.87 2.19
C ALA A 79 12.94 -19.60 1.06
N ASN A 80 13.91 -19.00 0.35
CA ASN A 80 14.92 -19.79 -0.38
C ASN A 80 16.03 -18.98 -1.07
N PRO A 81 17.30 -19.32 -0.78
CA PRO A 81 18.31 -19.32 -1.84
C PRO A 81 19.14 -20.64 -1.93
N VAL A 82 18.82 -21.72 -1.18
CA VAL A 82 19.64 -22.96 -1.21
C VAL A 82 18.85 -24.23 -1.57
N ASP A 83 17.53 -24.32 -1.35
CA ASP A 83 16.78 -25.54 -1.69
C ASP A 83 16.24 -25.57 -3.13
N ALA A 84 16.26 -24.45 -3.87
CA ALA A 84 15.79 -24.41 -5.26
C ALA A 84 16.81 -24.96 -6.30
N LEU A 85 18.02 -25.33 -5.87
CA LEU A 85 19.10 -25.83 -6.73
C LEU A 85 19.33 -27.35 -6.60
N ARG A 86 18.44 -28.09 -5.91
CA ARG A 86 18.58 -29.55 -5.73
C ARG A 86 17.54 -30.39 -6.48
N ASP A 87 16.66 -29.74 -7.25
CA ASP A 87 15.69 -30.43 -8.11
C ASP A 87 15.92 -30.15 -9.61
N GLU A 88 17.08 -29.59 -9.96
CA GLU A 88 17.65 -29.66 -11.31
C GLU A 88 19.07 -30.28 -11.28
#